data_AF-A0A1F6D2A4-F1
#
_entry.id   AF-A0A1F6D2A4-F1
#
_cell.length_a   1.000
_cell.length_b   1.000
_cell.length_c   1.000
_cell.angle_alpha   90.00
_cell.angle_beta   90.00
_cell.angle_gamma   90.00
#
_symmetry.space_group_name_H-M   'P 1'
#
loop_
_entity.id
_entity.type
_entity.pdbx_description
1 polymer ?
#
loop_
_entity_poly.entity_id
_entity_poly.type
_entity_poly.pdbx_seq_one_letter_code
_entity_poly.pdbx_strand_id
1 'polypeptide(L)'
;MAEATHISRHGFWLLLEDRELFLSFSEFPWFKDAPVSAILNVERPHAHHLYWPDLDVDLAVESIEHPEKFPLMARTSSSPGRNREKRRHPGP
;
A
#
# COMPACT_ATOMS: atom_id res chain seq x y z
N MET A 1 -4.25 8.03 19.36
CA MET A 1 -5.31 7.76 18.36
C MET A 1 -4.69 7.77 16.97
N ALA A 2 -5.28 7.07 16.01
CA ALA A 2 -4.98 7.19 14.59
C ALA A 2 -6.30 7.32 13.82
N GLU A 3 -6.35 8.20 12.83
CA GLU A 3 -7.54 8.44 12.01
C GLU A 3 -7.12 8.84 10.59
N ALA A 4 -7.77 8.27 9.57
CA ALA A 4 -7.55 8.71 8.19
C ALA A 4 -8.42 9.94 7.89
N THR A 5 -7.79 11.07 7.55
CA THR A 5 -8.47 12.38 7.47
C THR A 5 -8.79 12.83 6.05
N HIS A 6 -7.99 12.42 5.06
CA HIS A 6 -8.20 12.83 3.67
C HIS A 6 -7.62 11.81 2.69
N ILE A 7 -8.42 11.41 1.69
CA ILE A 7 -8.04 10.43 0.67
C ILE A 7 -8.00 11.09 -0.70
N SER A 8 -6.93 10.85 -1.46
CA SER A 8 -6.72 11.37 -2.80
C SER A 8 -6.31 10.25 -3.77
N ARG A 9 -6.18 10.57 -5.05
CA ARG A 9 -5.66 9.62 -6.06
C ARG A 9 -4.21 9.17 -5.84
N HIS A 10 -3.45 9.88 -4.99
CA HIS A 10 -2.03 9.64 -4.79
C HIS A 10 -1.73 8.89 -3.48
N GLY A 11 -2.69 8.82 -2.57
CA GLY A 11 -2.47 8.40 -1.20
C GLY A 11 -3.48 9.05 -0.28
N PHE A 12 -3.27 8.87 1.03
CA PHE A 12 -4.14 9.44 2.05
C PHE A 12 -3.34 10.00 3.22
N TRP A 13 -3.97 10.90 3.96
CA TRP A 13 -3.45 11.46 5.20
C TRP A 13 -3.98 10.69 6.39
N LEU A 14 -3.09 10.45 7.34
CA LEU A 14 -3.36 9.83 8.63
C LEU A 14 -2.99 10.81 9.73
N LEU A 15 -3.96 11.23 10.53
CA LEU A 15 -3.72 11.94 11.78
C LEU A 15 -3.32 10.91 12.84
N LEU A 16 -2.06 10.95 13.25
CA LEU A 16 -1.51 10.14 14.32
C LEU A 16 -1.19 11.05 15.50
N GLU A 17 -1.97 10.96 16.56
CA GLU A 17 -1.90 11.91 17.69
C GLU A 17 -2.12 13.34 17.20
N ASP A 18 -1.08 14.19 17.22
CA ASP A 18 -1.16 15.60 16.84
C ASP A 18 -0.41 15.90 15.54
N ARG A 19 -0.06 14.87 14.75
CA ARG A 19 0.70 15.01 13.50
C ARG A 19 0.03 14.28 12.34
N GLU A 20 0.13 14.87 11.16
CA GLU A 20 -0.34 14.27 9.92
C GLU A 20 0.79 13.53 9.21
N LEU A 21 0.53 12.30 8.82
CA LEU A 21 1.42 11.45 8.03
C LEU A 21 0.78 11.18 6.67
N PHE A 22 1.54 11.34 5.59
CA PHE A 22 1.05 11.03 4.25
C PHE A 22 1.48 9.62 3.83
N LEU A 23 0.50 8.76 3.54
CA LEU A 23 0.72 7.43 3.00
C LEU A 23 0.51 7.44 1.49
N SER A 24 1.62 7.49 0.75
CA SER A 24 1.64 7.46 -0.71
C SER A 24 1.30 6.07 -1.25
N PHE A 25 0.39 5.97 -2.22
CA PHE A 25 0.11 4.70 -2.91
C PHE A 25 1.29 4.19 -3.75
N SER A 26 2.29 5.02 -4.03
CA SER A 26 3.53 4.54 -4.65
C SER A 26 4.40 3.77 -3.66
N GLU A 27 4.34 4.13 -2.37
CA GLU A 27 5.11 3.53 -1.29
C GLU A 27 4.31 2.49 -0.50
N PHE A 28 2.98 2.50 -0.62
CA PHE A 28 2.06 1.55 0.03
C PHE A 28 0.96 1.14 -0.97
N PRO A 29 1.31 0.37 -2.03
CA PRO A 29 0.43 0.11 -3.16
C PRO A 29 -0.82 -0.69 -2.81
N TRP A 30 -0.82 -1.41 -1.68
CA TRP A 30 -1.94 -2.22 -1.21
C TRP A 30 -3.19 -1.40 -0.87
N PHE A 31 -3.01 -0.11 -0.56
CA PHE A 31 -4.14 0.79 -0.30
C PHE A 31 -4.76 1.37 -1.58
N LYS A 32 -4.08 1.29 -2.73
CA LYS A 32 -4.49 2.00 -3.95
C LYS A 32 -5.88 1.61 -4.45
N ASP A 33 -6.20 0.32 -4.35
CA ASP A 33 -7.46 -0.25 -4.82
C ASP A 33 -8.34 -0.75 -3.64
N ALA A 34 -8.00 -0.36 -2.41
CA ALA A 34 -8.73 -0.73 -1.21
C ALA A 34 -10.06 0.05 -1.09
N PRO A 35 -11.14 -0.57 -0.57
CA PRO A 35 -12.36 0.15 -0.25
C PRO A 35 -12.08 1.30 0.73
N VAL A 36 -12.70 2.46 0.51
CA VAL A 36 -12.55 3.61 1.41
C VAL A 36 -12.89 3.24 2.85
N SER A 37 -13.94 2.45 3.07
CA SER A 37 -14.31 1.98 4.41
C SER A 37 -13.17 1.21 5.11
N ALA A 38 -12.44 0.39 4.35
CA ALA A 38 -11.32 -0.38 4.86
C ALA A 38 -10.12 0.53 5.19
N ILE A 39 -9.85 1.55 4.38
CA ILE A 39 -8.80 2.56 4.66
C ILE A 39 -9.12 3.36 5.93
N LEU A 40 -10.40 3.71 6.13
CA LEU A 40 -10.85 4.45 7.30
C LEU A 40 -10.83 3.60 8.58
N ASN A 41 -10.90 2.27 8.46
CA ASN A 41 -10.88 1.34 9.59
C ASN A 41 -9.43 1.07 10.07
N VAL A 42 -8.75 2.13 10.53
CA VAL A 42 -7.41 2.04 11.11
C VAL A 42 -7.49 1.80 12.62
N GLU A 43 -6.73 0.82 13.08
CA GLU A 43 -6.51 0.53 14.49
C GLU A 43 -5.07 0.84 14.88
N ARG A 44 -4.87 1.20 16.15
CA ARG A 44 -3.54 1.44 16.72
C ARG A 44 -3.36 0.57 17.96
N PRO A 45 -3.03 -0.73 17.81
CA PRO A 45 -2.86 -1.63 18.94
C PRO A 45 -1.68 -1.23 19.83
N HIS A 46 -0.62 -0.65 19.24
CA HIS A 46 0.58 -0.21 19.93
C HIS A 46 1.01 1.19 19.50
N ALA A 47 1.81 1.87 20.33
CA ALA A 47 2.24 3.24 20.04
C ALA A 47 3.00 3.36 18.69
N HIS A 48 3.69 2.31 18.28
CA HIS A 48 4.54 2.29 17.08
C HIS A 48 3.97 1.47 15.91
N HIS A 49 2.78 0.88 16.05
CA HIS A 49 2.16 0.04 15.02
C HIS A 49 0.73 0.46 14.71
N LEU A 50 0.41 0.45 13.43
CA LEU A 50 -0.89 0.69 12.85
C LEU A 50 -1.36 -0.58 12.16
N TYR A 51 -2.63 -0.90 12.33
CA TYR A 51 -3.23 -2.09 11.75
C TYR A 51 -4.52 -1.74 11.02
N TRP A 52 -4.67 -2.25 9.81
CA TRP A 52 -5.91 -2.19 9.04
C TRP A 52 -6.50 -3.61 8.96
N PRO A 53 -7.41 -4.00 9.88
CA PRO A 53 -7.94 -5.36 9.96
C PRO A 53 -8.64 -5.82 8.68
N ASP A 54 -9.37 -4.93 8.01
CA ASP A 54 -10.10 -5.27 6.77
C ASP A 54 -9.16 -5.53 5.58
N LEU A 55 -7.93 -5.02 5.64
CA LEU A 55 -6.92 -5.17 4.59
C LEU A 55 -5.85 -6.20 4.95
N ASP A 56 -5.84 -6.67 6.20
CA ASP A 56 -4.76 -7.47 6.79
C ASP A 56 -3.37 -6.82 6.62
N VAL A 57 -3.30 -5.51 6.88
CA VAL A 57 -2.10 -4.69 6.71
C VAL A 57 -1.61 -4.19 8.08
N ASP A 58 -0.37 -4.52 8.44
CA ASP A 58 0.37 -3.93 9.57
C ASP A 58 1.45 -2.97 9.05
N LEU A 59 1.56 -1.80 9.68
CA LEU A 59 2.59 -0.81 9.39
C LEU A 59 3.24 -0.30 10.68
N ALA A 60 4.56 -0.36 10.71
CA ALA A 60 5.34 0.39 11.68
C ALA A 60 5.29 1.88 11.34
N VAL A 61 5.07 2.73 12.36
CA VAL A 61 5.05 4.19 12.20
C VAL A 61 6.35 4.71 11.60
N GLU A 62 7.49 4.12 11.98
CA GLU A 62 8.81 4.51 11.44
C GLU A 62 8.90 4.28 9.92
N SER A 63 8.24 3.25 9.37
CA SER A 63 8.23 3.00 7.94
C SER A 63 7.43 4.02 7.14
N ILE A 64 6.51 4.75 7.78
CA ILE A 64 5.77 5.85 7.18
C ILE A 64 6.59 7.15 7.25
N GLU A 65 7.31 7.37 8.35
CA GLU A 65 8.17 8.55 8.55
C GLU A 65 9.46 8.49 7.73
N HIS A 66 9.99 7.29 7.53
CA HIS A 66 11.26 7.02 6.86
C HIS A 66 11.13 5.89 5.83
N PRO A 67 10.28 6.04 4.80
CA PRO A 67 10.07 5.00 3.80
C PRO A 67 11.37 4.58 3.08
N GLU A 68 12.36 5.47 2.99
CA GLU A 68 13.68 5.20 2.42
C GLU A 68 14.49 4.13 3.18
N LYS A 69 14.22 3.95 4.48
CA LYS A 69 14.86 2.91 5.31
C LYS A 69 14.21 1.54 5.12
N PHE A 70 12.99 1.52 4.62
CA PHE A 70 12.18 0.32 4.42
C PHE A 70 11.71 0.24 2.98
N PRO A 71 12.64 0.20 1.99
CA PRO A 71 12.25 0.07 0.60
C PRO A 71 11.42 -1.21 0.49
N LEU A 72 10.20 -1.09 -0.02
CA LEU A 72 9.29 -2.22 -0.23
C LEU A 72 9.95 -3.24 -1.17
N MET A 73 10.80 -4.13 -0.66
CA MET A 73 11.34 -5.27 -1.37
C MET A 73 10.31 -6.39 -1.43
N ALA A 74 9.09 -6.08 -1.85
CA ALA A 74 8.26 -7.04 -2.52
C ALA A 74 8.56 -6.90 -4.00
N ARG A 75 9.30 -7.86 -4.57
CA ARG A 75 9.47 -8.03 -6.01
C ARG A 75 8.13 -7.75 -6.67
N THR A 76 8.03 -6.60 -7.33
CA THR A 76 7.15 -6.47 -8.47
C THR A 76 7.65 -7.49 -9.48
N SER A 77 7.14 -8.72 -9.40
CA SER A 77 7.09 -9.60 -10.54
C SER A 77 5.97 -9.10 -11.44
N SER A 78 6.11 -7.88 -11.97
CA SER A 78 5.59 -7.61 -13.30
C SER A 78 6.51 -8.36 -14.25
N SER A 79 6.22 -9.65 -14.43
CA SER A 79 6.63 -10.31 -15.66
C SER A 79 5.91 -9.56 -16.77
N PRO A 80 6.61 -8.85 -17.68
CA PRO A 80 5.94 -8.30 -18.84
C PRO A 80 5.33 -9.48 -19.58
N GLY A 81 4.04 -9.38 -19.90
CA GLY A 81 3.33 -10.36 -20.70
C GLY A 81 4.19 -10.73 -21.91
N ARG A 82 4.63 -11.99 -21.95
CA ARG A 82 5.36 -12.53 -23.08
C ARG A 82 4.36 -12.66 -24.22
N ASN A 83 4.24 -11.59 -24.99
CA ASN A 83 3.65 -11.62 -26.32
C ASN A 83 4.35 -12.75 -27.10
N ARG A 84 3.60 -13.80 -27.39
CA ARG A 84 3.96 -14.85 -28.34
C ARG A 84 2.83 -15.01 -29.34
N GLU A 85 2.49 -13.92 -30.02
CA GLU A 85 1.96 -14.05 -31.38
C GLU A 85 3.07 -14.57 -32.31
N LYS A 86 2.71 -15.55 -33.14
CA LYS A 86 3.43 -16.10 -34.31
C LYS A 86 4.61 -17.05 -34.03
N ARG A 87 4.27 -18.34 -33.99
CA ARG A 87 4.94 -19.31 -34.87
C ARG A 87 3.90 -20.19 -35.55
N ARG A 88 3.62 -19.85 -36.82
CA ARG A 88 3.25 -20.82 -37.84
C ARG A 88 4.26 -21.97 -37.78
N HIS A 89 3.81 -23.21 -37.85
CA HIS A 89 4.50 -24.28 -38.57
C HIS A 89 3.53 -25.40 -38.99
N PRO A 90 3.87 -26.15 -40.05
CA PRO A 90 2.94 -26.97 -40.85
C PRO A 90 2.91 -28.45 -40.45
N GLY A 91 1.93 -29.18 -40.99
CA GLY A 91 1.99 -30.63 -41.27
C GLY A 91 1.27 -31.55 -40.26
N PRO A 92 0.97 -32.80 -40.65
CA PRO A 92 1.50 -33.54 -41.80
C PRO A 92 0.77 -33.34 -43.14
#